data_AF-A0AAU0F3Z3-F1
#
_entry.id   AF-A0AAU0F3Z3-F1
#
_cell.length_a   1.000
_cell.length_b   1.000
_cell.length_c   1.000
_cell.angle_alpha   90.00
_cell.angle_beta   90.00
_cell.angle_gamma   90.00
#
_symmetry.space_group_name_H-M   'P 1'
#
loop_
_entity.id
_entity.type
_entity.pdbx_description
1 polymer ?
#
loop_
_entity_poly.entity_id
_entity_poly.type
_entity_poly.pdbx_seq_one_letter_code
_entity_poly.pdbx_strand_id
1 'polypeptide(L)'
;MKNIIYLLGILLLVISCRDEELKGDSPSQRARHSIESLKTELTEAPYGWKVIYFPKTDSLLFSDKEDVIERDPAFRSKYGYGGHYFTMKFGTDGTVTMLTDTDDTTISEPKKSEYSIKQNTFTQLSFTTPSYLNKLLNEQFAGSPDWLYVGKNWEGNLVFKTASYIEPAREYIVFEKIEKEEDFSNFVQASYDNRMFFDNLSNPQITIRQGSKIFFQSDVIMKTQFVQNFINEIQYKRYYLFRFGKKLNPDPNRIDPLESNGLGSGYVGTEQGITFYSGIRYSSTYIFYDFERQGNKFVCELVKVYDPILKKYRMMSKHLAPNNAEFTGFIAEIQ
;
A
#
# COMPACT_ATOMS: atom_id res chain seq x y z
N MET A 1 73.84 -2.12 -36.95
CA MET A 1 72.71 -1.31 -36.43
C MET A 1 71.48 -2.21 -36.28
N LYS A 2 71.40 -3.05 -35.23
CA LYS A 2 70.20 -3.88 -34.96
C LYS A 2 70.00 -4.19 -33.47
N ASN A 3 70.91 -3.73 -32.60
CA ASN A 3 70.91 -4.06 -31.17
C ASN A 3 70.67 -2.84 -30.25
N ILE A 4 70.36 -1.66 -30.81
CA ILE A 4 70.01 -0.44 -30.03
C ILE A 4 68.50 -0.21 -29.94
N ILE A 5 67.69 -0.93 -30.74
CA ILE A 5 66.23 -0.75 -30.77
C ILE A 5 65.51 -1.61 -29.71
N TYR A 6 66.16 -2.64 -29.16
CA TYR A 6 65.53 -3.51 -28.15
C TYR A 6 65.63 -2.99 -26.71
N LEU A 7 66.43 -1.96 -26.43
CA LEU A 7 66.54 -1.38 -25.08
C LEU A 7 65.56 -0.22 -24.83
N LEU A 8 64.94 0.34 -25.88
CA LEU A 8 63.99 1.45 -25.76
C LEU A 8 62.51 0.99 -25.71
N GLY A 9 62.25 -0.30 -25.90
CA GLY A 9 60.89 -0.87 -25.90
C GLY A 9 60.45 -1.50 -24.57
N ILE A 10 61.36 -1.68 -23.61
CA ILE A 10 61.07 -2.34 -22.32
C ILE A 10 60.90 -1.32 -21.18
N LEU A 11 61.34 -0.06 -21.37
CA LEU A 11 61.21 1.01 -20.36
C LEU A 11 59.91 1.85 -20.50
N LEU A 12 58.92 1.35 -21.23
CA LEU A 12 57.61 2.01 -21.41
C LEU A 12 56.42 1.20 -20.87
N LEU A 13 56.66 0.05 -20.24
CA LEU A 13 55.62 -0.81 -19.67
C LEU A 13 55.39 -0.63 -18.17
N VAL A 14 56.02 0.36 -17.52
CA VAL A 14 55.92 0.59 -16.06
C VAL A 14 55.15 1.85 -15.64
N ILE A 15 54.45 2.52 -16.56
CA ILE A 15 53.70 3.76 -16.25
C ILE A 15 52.22 3.66 -16.67
N SER A 16 51.57 2.53 -16.42
CA SER A 16 50.10 2.43 -16.57
C SER A 16 49.38 1.79 -15.38
N CYS A 17 49.99 1.74 -14.20
CA CYS A 17 49.22 1.82 -12.95
C CYS A 17 49.31 3.25 -12.46
N ARG A 18 48.59 4.17 -13.12
CA ARG A 18 48.05 5.28 -12.36
C ARG A 18 46.94 4.65 -11.54
N ASP A 19 47.16 4.56 -10.24
CA ASP A 19 46.06 4.57 -9.30
C ASP A 19 45.31 5.88 -9.57
N GLU A 20 44.31 5.83 -10.46
CA GLU A 20 43.15 6.66 -10.23
C GLU A 20 42.65 6.19 -8.87
N GLU A 21 43.04 6.93 -7.82
CA GLU A 21 42.27 6.95 -6.59
C GLU A 21 40.82 7.04 -7.05
N LEU A 22 40.08 5.95 -6.89
CA LEU A 22 38.64 5.93 -7.03
C LEU A 22 38.14 6.96 -6.01
N LYS A 23 38.04 8.23 -6.44
CA LYS A 23 37.53 9.37 -5.68
C LYS A 23 36.02 9.24 -5.56
N GLY A 24 35.60 8.11 -5.01
CA GLY A 24 34.26 7.85 -4.53
C GLY A 24 34.34 7.56 -3.04
N ASP A 25 33.27 7.86 -2.33
CA ASP A 25 33.14 7.53 -0.92
C ASP A 25 33.46 6.06 -0.67
N SER A 26 34.18 5.76 0.42
CA SER A 26 34.37 4.37 0.86
C SER A 26 33.02 3.70 1.15
N PRO A 27 32.94 2.35 1.10
CA PRO A 27 31.71 1.63 1.47
C PRO A 27 31.13 2.06 2.82
N SER A 28 31.99 2.29 3.83
CA SER A 28 31.57 2.76 5.16
C SER A 28 31.03 4.18 5.14
N GLN A 29 31.62 5.10 4.35
CA GLN A 29 31.09 6.46 4.19
C GLN A 29 29.74 6.45 3.49
N ARG A 30 29.56 5.65 2.43
CA ARG A 30 28.27 5.49 1.74
C ARG A 30 27.21 4.94 2.69
N ALA A 31 27.55 3.91 3.46
CA ALA A 31 26.63 3.32 4.43
C ALA A 31 26.18 4.33 5.49
N ARG A 32 27.12 5.11 6.04
CA ARG A 32 26.82 6.18 6.98
C ARG A 32 25.94 7.27 6.34
N HIS A 33 26.23 7.68 5.13
CA HIS A 33 25.43 8.67 4.40
C HIS A 33 24.00 8.19 4.15
N SER A 34 23.80 6.92 3.80
CA SER A 34 22.45 6.35 3.65
C SER A 34 21.65 6.33 4.96
N ILE A 35 22.30 5.97 6.08
CA ILE A 35 21.69 6.01 7.42
C ILE A 35 21.32 7.44 7.80
N GLU A 36 22.29 8.36 7.70
CA GLU A 36 22.10 9.78 8.04
C GLU A 36 21.01 10.41 7.17
N SER A 37 21.00 10.16 5.85
CA SER A 37 20.00 10.70 4.93
C SER A 37 18.58 10.25 5.28
N LEU A 38 18.36 8.95 5.54
CA LEU A 38 17.03 8.47 5.93
C LEU A 38 16.62 8.99 7.31
N LYS A 39 17.56 9.04 8.27
CA LYS A 39 17.29 9.58 9.61
C LYS A 39 16.86 11.04 9.53
N THR A 40 17.63 11.84 8.80
CA THR A 40 17.35 13.26 8.56
C THR A 40 15.97 13.41 7.95
N GLU A 41 15.68 12.74 6.84
CA GLU A 41 14.38 12.82 6.18
C GLU A 41 13.23 12.51 7.16
N LEU A 42 13.30 11.40 7.90
CA LEU A 42 12.27 11.00 8.85
C LEU A 42 12.04 12.04 9.97
N THR A 43 13.11 12.69 10.44
CA THR A 43 13.06 13.66 11.55
C THR A 43 12.79 15.10 11.10
N GLU A 44 13.03 15.43 9.83
CA GLU A 44 12.73 16.75 9.23
C GLU A 44 11.25 16.91 8.83
N ALA A 45 10.40 15.93 9.13
CA ALA A 45 8.96 16.07 9.05
C ALA A 45 8.42 16.57 10.41
N PRO A 46 8.28 17.89 10.64
CA PRO A 46 7.98 18.45 11.97
C PRO A 46 6.63 17.99 12.52
N TYR A 47 5.68 17.69 11.64
CA TYR A 47 4.34 17.22 11.99
C TYR A 47 4.18 15.70 11.84
N GLY A 48 5.26 15.00 11.49
CA GLY A 48 5.29 13.56 11.31
C GLY A 48 4.84 13.11 9.92
N TRP A 49 4.44 11.86 9.85
CA TRP A 49 4.12 11.12 8.64
C TRP A 49 2.77 10.45 8.80
N LYS A 50 1.94 10.45 7.76
CA LYS A 50 0.90 9.43 7.64
C LYS A 50 1.51 8.20 7.00
N VAL A 51 1.14 7.03 7.51
CA VAL A 51 1.72 5.76 7.12
C VAL A 51 0.61 4.77 6.85
N ILE A 52 0.58 4.24 5.64
CA ILE A 52 -0.29 3.13 5.26
C ILE A 52 0.58 1.88 5.19
N TYR A 53 0.19 0.84 5.93
CA TYR A 53 0.86 -0.46 5.91
C TYR A 53 -0.12 -1.57 5.55
N PHE A 54 0.14 -2.27 4.45
CA PHE A 54 -0.44 -3.57 4.16
C PHE A 54 0.58 -4.70 4.43
N PRO A 55 0.41 -5.49 5.51
CA PRO A 55 1.37 -6.52 5.93
C PRO A 55 1.27 -7.83 5.15
N LYS A 56 0.13 -8.09 4.48
CA LYS A 56 -0.08 -9.31 3.71
C LYS A 56 -1.09 -9.08 2.59
N THR A 57 -0.63 -8.40 1.55
CA THR A 57 -1.38 -8.22 0.31
C THR A 57 -1.13 -9.38 -0.64
N ASP A 58 -2.18 -9.90 -1.26
CA ASP A 58 -2.07 -10.68 -2.49
C ASP A 58 -2.70 -9.87 -3.62
N SER A 59 -1.86 -9.43 -4.56
CA SER A 59 -2.31 -8.59 -5.67
C SER A 59 -3.16 -9.32 -6.71
N LEU A 60 -3.09 -10.66 -6.72
CA LEU A 60 -3.79 -11.50 -7.71
C LEU A 60 -5.09 -12.08 -7.16
N LEU A 61 -5.27 -12.09 -5.84
CA LEU A 61 -6.46 -12.63 -5.21
C LEU A 61 -7.74 -11.88 -5.64
N PHE A 62 -8.70 -12.61 -6.22
CA PHE A 62 -9.96 -12.06 -6.74
C PHE A 62 -9.77 -10.84 -7.66
N SER A 63 -8.72 -10.87 -8.50
CA SER A 63 -8.37 -9.79 -9.41
C SER A 63 -8.82 -10.01 -10.87
N ASP A 64 -9.33 -11.20 -11.19
CA ASP A 64 -9.91 -11.53 -12.48
C ASP A 64 -11.44 -11.58 -12.39
N LYS A 65 -12.11 -10.72 -13.15
CA LYS A 65 -13.58 -10.68 -13.25
C LYS A 65 -14.18 -11.90 -13.95
N GLU A 66 -13.38 -12.72 -14.64
CA GLU A 66 -13.86 -13.92 -15.32
C GLU A 66 -13.68 -15.19 -14.46
N ASP A 67 -12.90 -15.11 -13.37
CA ASP A 67 -12.68 -16.23 -12.46
C ASP A 67 -14.00 -16.67 -11.82
N VAL A 68 -14.27 -17.97 -11.96
CA VAL A 68 -15.45 -18.59 -11.37
C VAL A 68 -15.19 -18.87 -9.90
N ILE A 69 -15.97 -18.19 -9.07
CA ILE A 69 -16.06 -18.42 -7.63
C ILE A 69 -17.27 -19.33 -7.41
N GLU A 70 -16.98 -20.59 -7.12
CA GLU A 70 -17.96 -21.59 -6.73
C GLU A 70 -18.64 -21.25 -5.40
N ARG A 71 -19.75 -21.94 -5.12
CA ARG A 71 -20.52 -21.75 -3.89
C ARG A 71 -19.66 -21.93 -2.63
N ASP A 72 -20.04 -21.17 -1.62
CA ASP A 72 -19.64 -21.31 -0.22
C ASP A 72 -19.59 -22.78 0.27
N PRO A 73 -18.59 -23.21 1.09
CA PRO A 73 -17.61 -22.41 1.84
C PRO A 73 -16.22 -22.21 1.21
N ALA A 74 -15.96 -22.76 0.02
CA ALA A 74 -14.61 -22.90 -0.50
C ALA A 74 -13.86 -21.56 -0.73
N PHE A 75 -14.58 -20.45 -0.98
CA PHE A 75 -13.96 -19.14 -1.21
C PHE A 75 -13.67 -18.35 0.07
N ARG A 76 -14.40 -18.61 1.18
CA ARG A 76 -14.23 -17.85 2.44
C ARG A 76 -12.84 -18.04 3.04
N SER A 77 -12.29 -19.25 2.95
CA SER A 77 -10.93 -19.55 3.41
C SER A 77 -9.83 -18.87 2.57
N LYS A 78 -10.17 -18.29 1.41
CA LYS A 78 -9.23 -17.64 0.50
C LYS A 78 -9.14 -16.12 0.71
N TYR A 79 -9.84 -15.54 1.69
CA TYR A 79 -9.79 -14.10 1.93
C TYR A 79 -8.39 -13.62 2.30
N GLY A 80 -7.98 -12.52 1.66
CA GLY A 80 -6.71 -11.85 1.91
C GLY A 80 -6.76 -10.94 3.13
N TYR A 81 -5.77 -10.07 3.26
CA TYR A 81 -5.64 -9.11 4.36
C TYR A 81 -5.51 -7.68 3.81
N GLY A 82 -6.09 -6.74 4.53
CA GLY A 82 -6.06 -5.32 4.25
C GLY A 82 -4.97 -4.58 5.00
N GLY A 83 -5.14 -3.26 5.05
CA GLY A 83 -4.13 -2.34 5.54
C GLY A 83 -4.51 -1.68 6.85
N HIS A 84 -3.51 -1.03 7.43
CA HIS A 84 -3.60 -0.28 8.67
C HIS A 84 -3.06 1.12 8.45
N TYR A 85 -3.72 2.09 9.06
CA TYR A 85 -3.35 3.49 8.97
C TYR A 85 -2.71 3.91 10.28
N PHE A 86 -1.61 4.66 10.17
CA PHE A 86 -0.88 5.21 11.30
C PHE A 86 -0.52 6.66 11.02
N THR A 87 -0.31 7.41 12.09
CA THR A 87 0.56 8.58 12.05
C THR A 87 1.78 8.33 12.91
N MET A 88 2.95 8.78 12.45
CA MET A 88 4.23 8.52 13.10
C MET A 88 5.09 9.79 13.12
N LYS A 89 5.61 10.17 14.28
CA LYS A 89 6.51 11.31 14.44
C LYS A 89 7.84 10.83 15.02
N PHE A 90 8.90 10.96 14.23
CA PHE A 90 10.25 10.50 14.58
C PHE A 90 11.04 11.63 15.27
N GLY A 91 11.61 11.31 16.42
CA GLY A 91 12.53 12.17 17.17
C GLY A 91 13.99 11.91 16.80
N THR A 92 14.82 12.94 16.94
CA THR A 92 16.28 12.83 16.74
C THR A 92 16.97 11.96 17.79
N ASP A 93 16.31 11.78 18.94
CA ASP A 93 16.69 10.93 20.08
C ASP A 93 16.51 9.42 19.81
N GLY A 94 16.05 9.03 18.62
CA GLY A 94 15.81 7.63 18.28
C GLY A 94 14.45 7.12 18.75
N THR A 95 13.54 8.02 19.16
CA THR A 95 12.19 7.66 19.57
C THR A 95 11.16 8.02 18.51
N VAL A 96 10.01 7.36 18.54
CA VAL A 96 8.92 7.58 17.59
C VAL A 96 7.61 7.47 18.34
N THR A 97 6.74 8.45 18.12
CA THR A 97 5.39 8.47 18.67
C THR A 97 4.40 8.13 17.56
N MET A 98 3.42 7.27 17.84
CA MET A 98 2.44 6.84 16.85
C MET A 98 1.02 6.72 17.37
N LEU A 99 0.06 6.90 16.46
CA LEU A 99 -1.36 6.59 16.60
C LEU A 99 -1.76 5.60 15.49
N THR A 100 -2.87 4.87 15.65
CA THR A 100 -3.38 3.95 14.60
C THR A 100 -4.90 3.83 14.58
N ASP A 101 -5.47 3.52 13.41
CA ASP A 101 -6.90 3.40 13.15
C ASP A 101 -7.55 2.07 13.62
N THR A 102 -6.95 1.41 14.62
CA THR A 102 -7.36 0.05 15.01
C THR A 102 -8.65 0.07 15.84
N ASP A 103 -8.71 0.92 16.86
CA ASP A 103 -9.79 1.02 17.83
C ASP A 103 -9.84 2.43 18.47
N ASP A 104 -10.93 2.75 19.16
CA ASP A 104 -11.17 4.07 19.80
C ASP A 104 -10.05 4.49 20.77
N THR A 105 -9.34 3.54 21.36
CA THR A 105 -8.21 3.82 22.26
C THR A 105 -6.98 4.22 21.46
N THR A 106 -6.63 3.46 20.42
CA THR A 106 -5.40 3.67 19.63
C THR A 106 -5.41 4.90 18.72
N ILE A 107 -6.59 5.46 18.44
CA ILE A 107 -6.72 6.73 17.70
C ILE A 107 -6.46 7.96 18.59
N SER A 108 -6.51 7.80 19.92
CA SER A 108 -6.42 8.90 20.88
C SER A 108 -5.23 8.79 21.84
N GLU A 109 -4.70 7.59 22.09
CA GLU A 109 -3.55 7.35 22.97
C GLU A 109 -2.25 7.20 22.16
N PRO A 110 -1.33 8.20 22.17
CA PRO A 110 -0.07 8.07 21.45
C PRO A 110 0.85 7.03 22.12
N LYS A 111 1.36 6.09 21.33
CA LYS A 111 2.37 5.13 21.79
C LYS A 111 3.77 5.62 21.42
N LYS A 112 4.63 5.79 22.43
CA LYS A 112 6.07 6.02 22.24
C LYS A 112 6.81 4.69 22.14
N SER A 113 7.69 4.59 21.14
CA SER A 113 8.59 3.46 20.88
C SER A 113 9.97 3.97 20.46
N GLU A 114 10.91 3.05 20.29
CA GLU A 114 12.27 3.33 19.83
C GLU A 114 12.46 2.75 18.42
N TYR A 115 13.25 3.43 17.60
CA TYR A 115 13.59 2.99 16.25
C TYR A 115 15.10 3.04 16.03
N SER A 116 15.57 2.21 15.11
CA SER A 116 16.95 2.24 14.63
C SER A 116 16.98 2.19 13.11
N ILE A 117 17.99 2.85 12.54
CA ILE A 117 18.28 2.78 11.11
C ILE A 117 19.66 2.15 10.95
N LYS A 118 19.73 1.08 10.17
CA LYS A 118 20.97 0.35 9.90
C LYS A 118 21.17 0.21 8.39
N GLN A 119 22.43 0.12 7.98
CA GLN A 119 22.78 -0.20 6.60
C GLN A 119 23.38 -1.62 6.55
N ASN A 120 22.68 -2.53 5.89
CA ASN A 120 23.23 -3.81 5.44
C ASN A 120 23.34 -3.75 3.91
N THR A 121 22.76 -4.73 3.21
CA THR A 121 22.54 -4.64 1.75
C THR A 121 21.64 -3.46 1.38
N PHE A 122 20.65 -3.17 2.23
CA PHE A 122 19.73 -2.04 2.11
C PHE A 122 19.73 -1.20 3.38
N THR A 123 19.29 0.06 3.26
CA THR A 123 18.97 0.90 4.43
C THR A 123 17.68 0.38 5.04
N GLN A 124 17.73 0.00 6.31
CA GLN A 124 16.64 -0.65 7.03
C GLN A 124 16.19 0.21 8.21
N LEU A 125 14.88 0.41 8.32
CA LEU A 125 14.21 0.97 9.49
C LEU A 125 13.65 -0.18 10.33
N SER A 126 13.92 -0.17 11.64
CA SER A 126 13.46 -1.19 12.59
C SER A 126 12.91 -0.54 13.85
N PHE A 127 11.79 -1.03 14.39
CA PHE A 127 11.36 -0.68 15.75
C PHE A 127 11.99 -1.64 16.77
N THR A 128 12.69 -1.09 17.75
CA THR A 128 13.46 -1.87 18.73
C THR A 128 12.70 -2.12 20.04
N THR A 129 11.60 -1.41 20.27
CA THR A 129 10.71 -1.60 21.43
C THR A 129 9.25 -1.74 21.00
N PRO A 130 8.35 -2.27 21.87
CA PRO A 130 6.95 -2.49 21.52
C PRO A 130 6.22 -1.22 21.06
N SER A 131 5.47 -1.37 19.98
CA SER A 131 4.73 -0.35 19.25
C SER A 131 3.36 -0.88 18.82
N TYR A 132 2.51 -0.05 18.21
CA TYR A 132 1.25 -0.53 17.64
C TYR A 132 1.45 -1.45 16.44
N LEU A 133 2.56 -1.32 15.70
CA LEU A 133 2.91 -2.24 14.61
C LEU A 133 3.15 -3.66 15.12
N ASN A 134 3.61 -3.82 16.37
CA ASN A 134 3.83 -5.14 16.95
C ASN A 134 2.54 -5.98 17.04
N LYS A 135 1.35 -5.34 17.05
CA LYS A 135 0.05 -6.05 16.99
C LYS A 135 -0.12 -6.83 15.68
N LEU A 136 0.57 -6.44 14.61
CA LEU A 136 0.53 -7.07 13.28
C LEU A 136 1.56 -8.19 13.12
N LEU A 137 2.47 -8.37 14.07
CA LEU A 137 3.53 -9.39 14.04
C LEU A 137 3.00 -10.74 14.55
N ASN A 138 2.01 -11.28 13.86
CA ASN A 138 1.41 -12.58 14.16
C ASN A 138 1.25 -13.40 12.88
N GLU A 139 0.96 -14.69 13.00
CA GLU A 139 0.84 -15.60 11.85
C GLU A 139 -0.25 -15.18 10.84
N GLN A 140 -1.27 -14.45 11.31
CA GLN A 140 -2.40 -14.08 10.47
C GLN A 140 -2.01 -12.94 9.52
N PHE A 141 -1.55 -11.82 10.08
CA PHE A 141 -1.14 -10.64 9.31
C PHE A 141 0.27 -10.75 8.75
N ALA A 142 1.13 -11.60 9.31
CA ALA A 142 2.52 -11.79 8.90
C ALA A 142 3.30 -10.47 8.77
N GLY A 143 3.00 -9.47 9.61
CA GLY A 143 3.70 -8.20 9.58
C GLY A 143 5.18 -8.34 9.92
N SER A 144 5.96 -7.32 9.53
CA SER A 144 7.39 -7.25 9.77
C SER A 144 7.74 -6.14 10.77
N PRO A 145 8.75 -6.34 11.65
CA PRO A 145 9.32 -5.27 12.46
C PRO A 145 10.39 -4.46 11.72
N ASP A 146 10.81 -4.94 10.55
CA ASP A 146 11.94 -4.44 9.77
C ASP A 146 11.49 -4.09 8.34
N TRP A 147 11.80 -2.88 7.88
CA TRP A 147 11.50 -2.46 6.52
C TRP A 147 12.69 -1.83 5.81
N LEU A 148 12.88 -2.27 4.58
CA LEU A 148 13.93 -1.86 3.67
C LEU A 148 13.46 -0.64 2.90
N TYR A 149 14.20 0.46 3.01
CA TYR A 149 13.94 1.68 2.27
C TYR A 149 14.26 1.48 0.79
N VAL A 150 13.28 1.76 -0.07
CA VAL A 150 13.39 1.60 -1.53
C VAL A 150 13.72 2.94 -2.21
N GLY A 151 13.25 4.05 -1.63
CA GLY A 151 13.37 5.38 -2.21
C GLY A 151 12.07 6.17 -2.06
N LYS A 152 11.94 7.23 -2.87
CA LYS A 152 10.73 8.03 -2.97
C LYS A 152 9.90 7.60 -4.19
N ASN A 153 8.58 7.59 -4.05
CA ASN A 153 7.68 7.48 -5.19
C ASN A 153 7.64 8.81 -5.97
N TRP A 154 6.87 8.85 -7.05
CA TRP A 154 6.68 10.05 -7.88
C TRP A 154 6.00 11.23 -7.15
N GLU A 155 5.26 10.99 -6.06
CA GLU A 155 4.70 12.02 -5.16
C GLU A 155 5.73 12.52 -4.13
N GLY A 156 6.91 11.90 -4.06
CA GLY A 156 7.93 12.20 -3.05
C GLY A 156 7.75 11.43 -1.74
N ASN A 157 6.76 10.55 -1.65
CA ASN A 157 6.50 9.73 -0.45
C ASN A 157 7.56 8.65 -0.29
N LEU A 158 7.99 8.37 0.96
CA LEU A 158 8.96 7.32 1.23
C LEU A 158 8.31 5.95 1.08
N VAL A 159 8.96 5.07 0.33
CA VAL A 159 8.49 3.71 0.08
C VAL A 159 9.41 2.71 0.77
N PHE A 160 8.80 1.79 1.51
CA PHE A 160 9.50 0.68 2.14
C PHE A 160 8.90 -0.65 1.72
N LYS A 161 9.71 -1.71 1.83
CA LYS A 161 9.33 -3.10 1.59
C LYS A 161 9.87 -3.98 2.72
N THR A 162 9.35 -5.20 2.86
CA THR A 162 9.93 -6.20 3.75
C THR A 162 10.89 -7.12 3.01
N ALA A 163 11.76 -7.80 3.77
CA ALA A 163 12.64 -8.83 3.24
C ALA A 163 11.91 -10.17 2.98
N SER A 164 10.65 -10.28 3.40
CA SER A 164 9.89 -11.54 3.48
C SER A 164 9.56 -12.16 2.12
N TYR A 165 9.53 -11.38 1.04
CA TYR A 165 9.02 -11.85 -0.26
C TYR A 165 9.87 -11.39 -1.44
N ILE A 166 10.19 -12.34 -2.33
CA ILE A 166 10.85 -12.09 -3.64
C ILE A 166 9.84 -11.60 -4.68
N GLU A 167 8.56 -11.95 -4.50
CA GLU A 167 7.49 -11.60 -5.43
C GLU A 167 7.04 -10.13 -5.27
N PRO A 168 6.83 -9.40 -6.37
CA PRO A 168 6.30 -8.04 -6.32
C PRO A 168 4.89 -7.99 -5.70
N ALA A 169 4.58 -6.88 -5.03
CA ALA A 169 3.24 -6.50 -4.56
C ALA A 169 2.64 -7.26 -3.36
N ARG A 170 3.47 -7.86 -2.48
CA ARG A 170 2.99 -8.53 -1.26
C ARG A 170 2.93 -7.68 0.01
N GLU A 171 3.86 -6.75 0.19
CA GLU A 171 3.85 -5.82 1.32
C GLU A 171 4.13 -4.40 0.83
N TYR A 172 3.36 -3.45 1.35
CA TYR A 172 3.43 -2.06 0.93
C TYR A 172 3.37 -1.15 2.15
N ILE A 173 4.42 -0.35 2.32
CA ILE A 173 4.45 0.72 3.31
C ILE A 173 4.88 2.00 2.65
N VAL A 174 4.04 3.02 2.82
CA VAL A 174 4.33 4.35 2.31
C VAL A 174 4.10 5.38 3.39
N PHE A 175 5.07 6.28 3.48
CA PHE A 175 5.08 7.42 4.38
C PHE A 175 4.89 8.68 3.55
N GLU A 176 3.80 9.37 3.80
CA GLU A 176 3.53 10.70 3.23
C GLU A 176 3.67 11.75 4.33
N LYS A 177 4.35 12.84 4.01
CA LYS A 177 4.68 13.89 4.97
C LYS A 177 3.39 14.60 5.40
N ILE A 178 3.27 14.88 6.69
CA ILE A 178 2.17 15.68 7.22
C ILE A 178 2.58 17.15 7.17
N GLU A 179 1.71 17.98 6.59
CA GLU A 179 1.97 19.40 6.35
C GLU A 179 1.50 20.31 7.49
N LYS A 180 0.61 19.83 8.38
CA LYS A 180 0.08 20.59 9.51
C LYS A 180 0.06 19.77 10.80
N GLU A 181 0.27 20.41 11.94
CA GLU A 181 0.29 19.74 13.24
C GLU A 181 -1.04 19.06 13.60
N GLU A 182 -2.16 19.72 13.31
CA GLU A 182 -3.51 19.21 13.59
C GLU A 182 -3.82 17.89 12.87
N ASP A 183 -3.21 17.70 11.69
CA ASP A 183 -3.43 16.53 10.85
C ASP A 183 -2.85 15.24 11.45
N PHE A 184 -1.89 15.34 12.39
CA PHE A 184 -1.31 14.16 13.05
C PHE A 184 -2.36 13.29 13.77
N SER A 185 -3.32 13.92 14.45
CA SER A 185 -4.42 13.21 15.11
C SER A 185 -5.66 13.14 14.22
N ASN A 186 -5.97 14.22 13.48
CA ASN A 186 -7.17 14.29 12.64
C ASN A 186 -7.17 13.21 11.55
N PHE A 187 -6.02 12.91 10.94
CA PHE A 187 -5.95 11.90 9.88
C PHE A 187 -6.25 10.49 10.39
N VAL A 188 -5.76 10.12 11.57
CA VAL A 188 -6.05 8.80 12.16
C VAL A 188 -7.53 8.70 12.55
N GLN A 189 -8.10 9.76 13.12
CA GLN A 189 -9.52 9.82 13.43
C GLN A 189 -10.37 9.69 12.15
N ALA A 190 -10.08 10.46 11.11
CA ALA A 190 -10.81 10.41 9.85
C ALA A 190 -10.68 9.04 9.15
N SER A 191 -9.48 8.44 9.16
CA SER A 191 -9.25 7.08 8.70
C SER A 191 -10.13 6.07 9.44
N TYR A 192 -10.16 6.17 10.78
CA TYR A 192 -10.99 5.31 11.62
C TYR A 192 -12.48 5.48 11.29
N ASP A 193 -12.97 6.72 11.21
CA ASP A 193 -14.37 7.03 10.92
C ASP A 193 -14.80 6.50 9.55
N ASN A 194 -13.95 6.66 8.53
CA ASN A 194 -14.23 6.17 7.18
C ASN A 194 -14.19 4.64 7.11
N ARG A 195 -13.24 4.00 7.80
CA ARG A 195 -13.21 2.53 7.92
C ARG A 195 -14.46 2.02 8.62
N MET A 196 -14.81 2.59 9.77
CA MET A 196 -15.99 2.19 10.54
C MET A 196 -17.28 2.42 9.74
N PHE A 197 -17.36 3.49 8.96
CA PHE A 197 -18.48 3.71 8.05
C PHE A 197 -18.61 2.57 7.03
N PHE A 198 -17.52 2.20 6.35
CA PHE A 198 -17.51 1.08 5.39
C PHE A 198 -17.81 -0.28 6.05
N ASP A 199 -17.22 -0.54 7.22
CA ASP A 199 -17.41 -1.76 7.99
C ASP A 199 -18.88 -1.95 8.41
N ASN A 200 -19.59 -0.85 8.65
CA ASN A 200 -21.00 -0.83 9.07
C ASN A 200 -22.01 -0.72 7.93
N LEU A 201 -21.57 -0.56 6.67
CA LEU A 201 -22.48 -0.69 5.52
C LEU A 201 -23.10 -2.09 5.53
N SER A 202 -24.44 -2.15 5.41
CA SER A 202 -25.20 -3.40 5.56
C SER A 202 -24.84 -4.44 4.51
N ASN A 203 -24.59 -4.02 3.26
CA ASN A 203 -24.09 -4.88 2.20
C ASN A 203 -23.45 -4.03 1.08
N PRO A 204 -22.21 -3.55 1.26
CA PRO A 204 -21.59 -2.67 0.28
C PRO A 204 -21.53 -3.34 -1.10
N GLN A 205 -22.04 -2.64 -2.11
CA GLN A 205 -22.02 -3.06 -3.51
C GLN A 205 -21.22 -2.06 -4.33
N ILE A 206 -20.50 -2.54 -5.35
CA ILE A 206 -19.74 -1.70 -6.26
C ILE A 206 -20.40 -1.66 -7.64
N THR A 207 -20.44 -0.47 -8.23
CA THR A 207 -20.79 -0.26 -9.63
C THR A 207 -19.63 0.42 -10.35
N ILE A 208 -19.14 -0.20 -11.43
CA ILE A 208 -18.11 0.34 -12.32
C ILE A 208 -18.78 0.73 -13.63
N ARG A 209 -18.66 2.00 -14.02
CA ARG A 209 -19.31 2.55 -15.21
C ARG A 209 -18.44 3.53 -15.98
N GLN A 210 -18.78 3.74 -17.25
CA GLN A 210 -18.29 4.85 -18.07
C GLN A 210 -19.48 5.51 -18.77
N GLY A 211 -19.78 6.76 -18.40
CA GLY A 211 -21.02 7.41 -18.81
C GLY A 211 -22.25 6.59 -18.35
N SER A 212 -23.10 6.19 -19.30
CA SER A 212 -24.28 5.34 -19.07
C SER A 212 -24.00 3.84 -19.11
N LYS A 213 -22.81 3.40 -19.52
CA LYS A 213 -22.48 1.98 -19.67
C LYS A 213 -21.96 1.41 -18.35
N ILE A 214 -22.60 0.35 -17.86
CA ILE A 214 -22.15 -0.42 -16.69
C ILE A 214 -21.23 -1.55 -17.18
N PHE A 215 -20.05 -1.65 -16.57
CA PHE A 215 -19.03 -2.65 -16.88
C PHE A 215 -18.99 -3.78 -15.85
N PHE A 216 -19.31 -3.45 -14.61
CA PHE A 216 -19.44 -4.40 -13.50
C PHE A 216 -20.39 -3.81 -12.47
N GLN A 217 -21.31 -4.63 -11.95
CA GLN A 217 -22.16 -4.27 -10.84
C GLN A 217 -22.30 -5.52 -9.99
N SER A 218 -21.83 -5.46 -8.75
CA SER A 218 -22.08 -6.56 -7.82
C SER A 218 -23.56 -6.62 -7.47
N ASP A 219 -24.06 -7.82 -7.20
CA ASP A 219 -25.45 -8.07 -6.80
C ASP A 219 -25.59 -9.13 -5.68
N VAL A 220 -24.50 -9.81 -5.31
CA VAL A 220 -24.52 -10.85 -4.29
C VAL A 220 -24.42 -10.23 -2.90
N ILE A 221 -25.28 -10.71 -2.00
CA ILE A 221 -25.30 -10.27 -0.61
C ILE A 221 -24.21 -11.00 0.18
N MET A 222 -23.24 -10.23 0.68
CA MET A 222 -22.07 -10.75 1.40
C MET A 222 -22.20 -10.61 2.92
N LYS A 223 -22.88 -9.54 3.37
CA LYS A 223 -23.11 -9.25 4.79
C LYS A 223 -24.59 -9.50 5.10
N THR A 224 -24.87 -10.56 5.86
CA THR A 224 -26.21 -10.85 6.41
C THR A 224 -26.09 -11.28 7.87
N GLN A 225 -27.18 -11.11 8.63
CA GLN A 225 -27.26 -11.55 10.03
C GLN A 225 -26.93 -13.04 10.23
N PHE A 226 -27.09 -13.88 9.20
CA PHE A 226 -26.84 -15.32 9.27
C PHE A 226 -25.37 -15.71 9.14
N VAL A 227 -24.49 -14.76 8.79
CA VAL A 227 -23.06 -14.99 8.54
C VAL A 227 -22.17 -14.11 9.43
N GLN A 228 -22.58 -13.86 10.67
CA GLN A 228 -21.88 -12.91 11.56
C GLN A 228 -20.39 -13.25 11.77
N ASN A 229 -20.03 -14.53 11.89
CA ASN A 229 -18.62 -14.94 12.01
C ASN A 229 -17.80 -14.51 10.78
N PHE A 230 -18.39 -14.60 9.59
CA PHE A 230 -17.76 -14.17 8.36
C PHE A 230 -17.70 -12.64 8.24
N ILE A 231 -18.70 -11.92 8.73
CA ILE A 231 -18.65 -10.45 8.82
C ILE A 231 -17.49 -10.02 9.73
N ASN A 232 -17.37 -10.66 10.89
CA ASN A 232 -16.27 -10.38 11.82
C ASN A 232 -14.91 -10.70 11.19
N GLU A 233 -14.81 -11.77 10.40
CA GLU A 233 -13.59 -12.11 9.65
C GLU A 233 -13.26 -11.06 8.58
N ILE A 234 -14.26 -10.59 7.82
CA ILE A 234 -14.11 -9.51 6.82
C ILE A 234 -13.55 -8.25 7.48
N GLN A 235 -14.15 -7.83 8.60
CA GLN A 235 -13.76 -6.61 9.33
C GLN A 235 -12.38 -6.77 9.97
N TYR A 236 -12.11 -7.92 10.58
CA TYR A 236 -10.82 -8.22 11.20
C TYR A 236 -9.70 -8.25 10.16
N LYS A 237 -9.90 -8.97 9.05
CA LYS A 237 -8.92 -9.06 7.95
C LYS A 237 -8.87 -7.79 7.10
N ARG A 238 -9.87 -6.91 7.18
CA ARG A 238 -10.05 -5.73 6.33
C ARG A 238 -9.97 -6.10 4.84
N TYR A 239 -10.71 -7.12 4.43
CA TYR A 239 -10.75 -7.57 3.04
C TYR A 239 -12.19 -7.72 2.57
N TYR A 240 -12.52 -7.09 1.45
CA TYR A 240 -13.87 -7.16 0.88
C TYR A 240 -13.86 -7.71 -0.54
N LEU A 241 -14.89 -8.47 -0.88
CA LEU A 241 -15.09 -9.10 -2.18
C LEU A 241 -16.48 -8.72 -2.70
N PHE A 242 -16.52 -7.97 -3.79
CA PHE A 242 -17.75 -7.61 -4.48
C PHE A 242 -18.07 -8.68 -5.52
N ARG A 243 -19.19 -9.39 -5.36
CA ARG A 243 -19.56 -10.53 -6.22
C ARG A 243 -20.74 -10.23 -7.12
N PHE A 244 -20.70 -10.78 -8.33
CA PHE A 244 -21.79 -10.78 -9.29
C PHE A 244 -22.23 -12.23 -9.60
N GLY A 245 -23.53 -12.50 -9.50
CA GLY A 245 -24.12 -13.81 -9.72
C GLY A 245 -24.09 -14.21 -11.20
N LYS A 246 -23.26 -15.19 -11.54
CA LYS A 246 -23.15 -15.73 -12.91
C LYS A 246 -24.22 -16.78 -13.18
N LYS A 247 -24.49 -17.64 -12.21
CA LYS A 247 -25.49 -18.71 -12.27
C LYS A 247 -26.31 -18.71 -11.00
N LEU A 248 -27.56 -18.29 -11.11
CA LEU A 248 -28.49 -18.22 -9.99
C LEU A 248 -28.87 -19.62 -9.49
N ASN A 249 -29.30 -19.67 -8.24
CA ASN A 249 -29.82 -20.90 -7.66
C ASN A 249 -31.18 -21.23 -8.28
N PRO A 250 -31.43 -22.48 -8.72
CA PRO A 250 -32.75 -22.89 -9.17
C PRO A 250 -33.79 -22.91 -8.04
N ASP A 251 -33.37 -23.01 -6.77
CA ASP A 251 -34.26 -22.88 -5.62
C ASP A 251 -34.57 -21.39 -5.37
N PRO A 252 -35.84 -20.94 -5.53
CA PRO A 252 -36.21 -19.53 -5.35
C PRO A 252 -36.07 -19.03 -3.91
N ASN A 253 -35.90 -19.93 -2.93
CA ASN A 253 -35.67 -19.58 -1.53
C ASN A 253 -34.18 -19.35 -1.20
N ARG A 254 -33.29 -19.50 -2.19
CA ARG A 254 -31.85 -19.33 -2.04
C ARG A 254 -31.39 -18.11 -2.81
N ILE A 255 -30.82 -17.16 -2.07
CA ILE A 255 -30.29 -15.90 -2.61
C ILE A 255 -28.81 -16.03 -3.03
N ASP A 256 -28.12 -17.10 -2.64
CA ASP A 256 -26.74 -17.36 -2.99
C ASP A 256 -26.63 -18.01 -4.39
N PRO A 257 -25.85 -17.44 -5.32
CA PRO A 257 -25.66 -18.03 -6.64
C PRO A 257 -24.81 -19.31 -6.55
N LEU A 258 -25.05 -20.25 -7.48
CA LEU A 258 -24.23 -21.46 -7.65
C LEU A 258 -22.82 -21.11 -8.13
N GLU A 259 -22.73 -20.14 -9.04
CA GLU A 259 -21.48 -19.62 -9.57
C GLU A 259 -21.55 -18.09 -9.60
N SER A 260 -20.45 -17.45 -9.24
CA SER A 260 -20.29 -16.00 -9.34
C SER A 260 -18.91 -15.67 -9.87
N ASN A 261 -18.72 -14.45 -10.33
CA ASN A 261 -17.39 -13.84 -10.35
C ASN A 261 -17.35 -12.70 -9.32
N GLY A 262 -16.18 -12.11 -9.11
CA GLY A 262 -16.08 -10.99 -8.20
C GLY A 262 -14.74 -10.31 -8.24
N LEU A 263 -14.73 -9.08 -7.74
CA LEU A 263 -13.54 -8.25 -7.59
C LEU A 263 -13.33 -7.98 -6.11
N GLY A 264 -12.16 -8.33 -5.60
CA GLY A 264 -11.84 -8.16 -4.18
C GLY A 264 -10.48 -7.52 -3.97
N SER A 265 -10.33 -6.90 -2.80
CA SER A 265 -9.03 -6.38 -2.38
C SER A 265 -9.04 -6.11 -0.86
N GLY A 266 -7.85 -6.04 -0.29
CA GLY A 266 -7.67 -5.56 1.08
C GLY A 266 -7.89 -4.05 1.12
N TYR A 267 -8.48 -3.54 2.20
CA TYR A 267 -8.76 -2.11 2.35
C TYR A 267 -8.18 -1.51 3.63
N VAL A 268 -8.09 -0.18 3.63
CA VAL A 268 -7.77 0.65 4.78
C VAL A 268 -8.55 1.96 4.69
N GLY A 269 -8.98 2.51 5.82
CA GLY A 269 -9.51 3.87 5.85
C GLY A 269 -8.41 4.88 5.56
N THR A 270 -8.80 6.06 5.08
CA THR A 270 -7.91 7.22 4.93
C THR A 270 -8.64 8.47 5.38
N GLU A 271 -7.94 9.59 5.47
CA GLU A 271 -8.53 10.89 5.79
C GLU A 271 -9.58 11.33 4.74
N GLN A 272 -9.49 10.83 3.51
CA GLN A 272 -10.38 11.20 2.40
C GLN A 272 -11.46 10.15 2.13
N GLY A 273 -11.23 8.88 2.48
CA GLY A 273 -12.21 7.82 2.29
C GLY A 273 -11.64 6.43 2.56
N ILE A 274 -11.61 5.58 1.53
CA ILE A 274 -11.15 4.19 1.64
C ILE A 274 -10.20 3.83 0.49
N THR A 275 -9.05 3.29 0.84
CA THR A 275 -8.05 2.78 -0.11
C THR A 275 -8.08 1.26 -0.14
N PHE A 276 -8.16 0.69 -1.33
CA PHE A 276 -7.98 -0.72 -1.62
C PHE A 276 -6.59 -0.99 -2.20
N TYR A 277 -5.89 -2.00 -1.69
CA TYR A 277 -4.59 -2.42 -2.20
C TYR A 277 -4.53 -3.95 -2.38
N SER A 278 -4.15 -4.46 -3.55
CA SER A 278 -3.60 -3.75 -4.72
C SER A 278 -4.61 -3.04 -5.63
N GLY A 279 -5.85 -2.86 -5.14
CA GLY A 279 -6.94 -2.17 -5.84
C GLY A 279 -8.00 -3.13 -6.37
N ILE A 280 -9.17 -2.59 -6.68
CA ILE A 280 -10.24 -3.30 -7.37
C ILE A 280 -9.92 -3.30 -8.87
N ARG A 281 -9.51 -4.47 -9.38
CA ARG A 281 -8.97 -4.64 -10.73
C ARG A 281 -10.05 -5.08 -11.70
N TYR A 282 -10.64 -4.15 -12.44
CA TYR A 282 -11.55 -4.52 -13.54
C TYR A 282 -10.77 -5.07 -14.76
N SER A 283 -9.57 -4.55 -14.98
CA SER A 283 -8.62 -5.02 -16.00
C SER A 283 -7.20 -4.63 -15.61
N SER A 284 -6.20 -5.00 -16.41
CA SER A 284 -4.81 -4.54 -16.24
C SER A 284 -4.64 -3.01 -16.34
N THR A 285 -5.60 -2.31 -16.96
CA THR A 285 -5.56 -0.85 -17.14
C THR A 285 -6.44 -0.11 -16.14
N TYR A 286 -7.65 -0.62 -15.89
CA TYR A 286 -8.62 0.01 -15.01
C TYR A 286 -8.58 -0.63 -13.62
N ILE A 287 -7.82 0.00 -12.74
CA ILE A 287 -7.61 -0.41 -11.35
C ILE A 287 -8.05 0.74 -10.45
N PHE A 288 -9.05 0.49 -9.62
CA PHE A 288 -9.62 1.48 -8.69
C PHE A 288 -9.04 1.23 -7.31
N TYR A 289 -8.15 2.10 -6.84
CA TYR A 289 -7.41 1.89 -5.59
C TYR A 289 -7.78 2.89 -4.50
N ASP A 290 -8.05 4.16 -4.80
CA ASP A 290 -8.39 5.13 -3.76
C ASP A 290 -9.75 5.78 -4.01
N PHE A 291 -10.66 5.67 -3.05
CA PHE A 291 -12.03 6.13 -3.15
C PHE A 291 -12.29 7.22 -2.12
N GLU A 292 -12.72 8.39 -2.60
CA GLU A 292 -13.13 9.52 -1.77
C GLU A 292 -14.54 9.27 -1.21
N ARG A 293 -14.75 9.59 0.07
CA ARG A 293 -16.07 9.54 0.68
C ARG A 293 -16.90 10.75 0.26
N GLN A 294 -18.05 10.50 -0.37
CA GLN A 294 -19.00 11.51 -0.80
C GLN A 294 -20.37 11.24 -0.15
N GLY A 295 -20.59 11.79 1.05
CA GLY A 295 -21.76 11.51 1.86
C GLY A 295 -21.80 10.03 2.29
N ASN A 296 -22.75 9.27 1.75
CA ASN A 296 -22.97 7.86 2.09
C ASN A 296 -22.33 6.87 1.10
N LYS A 297 -21.55 7.35 0.14
CA LYS A 297 -20.88 6.51 -0.86
C LYS A 297 -19.38 6.77 -0.90
N PHE A 298 -18.64 5.82 -1.45
CA PHE A 298 -17.23 5.99 -1.80
C PHE A 298 -17.08 6.00 -3.31
N VAL A 299 -16.35 6.97 -3.85
CA VAL A 299 -16.24 7.21 -5.30
C VAL A 299 -14.78 7.24 -5.72
N CYS A 300 -14.43 6.46 -6.73
CA CYS A 300 -13.15 6.51 -7.41
C CYS A 300 -13.38 6.83 -8.89
N GLU A 301 -13.05 8.06 -9.29
CA GLU A 301 -13.03 8.48 -10.69
C GLU A 301 -11.60 8.34 -11.22
N LEU A 302 -11.39 7.58 -12.30
CA LEU A 302 -10.08 7.41 -12.90
C LEU A 302 -9.77 8.53 -13.88
N VAL A 303 -8.56 9.07 -13.74
CA VAL A 303 -7.94 10.01 -14.68
C VAL A 303 -6.61 9.44 -15.16
N LYS A 304 -6.19 9.88 -16.34
CA LYS A 304 -4.94 9.45 -16.96
C LYS A 304 -3.86 10.51 -16.75
N VAL A 305 -2.76 10.12 -16.13
CA VAL A 305 -1.66 11.00 -15.71
C VAL A 305 -0.35 10.51 -16.33
N TYR A 306 0.49 11.43 -16.79
CA TYR A 306 1.83 11.10 -17.28
C TYR A 306 2.82 10.99 -16.11
N ASP A 307 3.44 9.83 -15.95
CA ASP A 307 4.50 9.60 -14.96
C ASP A 307 5.86 9.92 -15.62
N PRO A 308 6.54 11.02 -15.22
CA PRO A 308 7.80 11.42 -15.83
C PRO A 308 8.96 10.49 -15.49
N ILE A 309 8.90 9.78 -14.36
CA ILE A 309 9.94 8.84 -13.92
C ILE A 309 9.88 7.59 -14.79
N LEU A 310 8.67 7.04 -14.97
CA LEU A 310 8.44 5.84 -15.77
C LEU A 310 8.26 6.14 -17.27
N LYS A 311 8.18 7.42 -17.64
CA LYS A 311 7.94 7.91 -19.01
C LYS A 311 6.71 7.29 -19.68
N LYS A 312 5.66 7.05 -18.90
CA LYS A 312 4.43 6.39 -19.38
C LYS A 312 3.20 7.00 -18.74
N TYR A 313 2.07 6.88 -19.42
CA TYR A 313 0.77 7.19 -18.81
C TYR A 313 0.33 6.07 -17.88
N ARG A 314 -0.37 6.46 -16.81
CA ARG A 314 -1.00 5.55 -15.85
C ARG A 314 -2.36 6.08 -15.41
N MET A 315 -3.21 5.19 -14.93
CA MET A 315 -4.49 5.56 -14.34
C MET A 315 -4.32 5.89 -12.86
N MET A 316 -5.04 6.89 -12.39
CA MET A 316 -5.02 7.38 -11.02
C MET A 316 -6.41 7.80 -10.57
N SER A 317 -6.68 7.73 -9.27
CA SER A 317 -7.85 8.40 -8.69
C SER A 317 -7.73 9.91 -8.86
N LYS A 318 -8.79 10.55 -9.33
CA LYS A 318 -8.82 11.97 -9.69
C LYS A 318 -8.38 12.91 -8.57
N HIS A 319 -8.80 12.65 -7.34
CA HIS A 319 -8.47 13.50 -6.20
C HIS A 319 -6.97 13.50 -5.87
N LEU A 320 -6.23 12.46 -6.26
CA LEU A 320 -4.78 12.37 -6.11
C LEU A 320 -4.00 13.07 -7.24
N ALA A 321 -4.67 13.47 -8.31
CA ALA A 321 -4.05 14.15 -9.45
C ALA A 321 -4.91 15.34 -9.91
N PRO A 322 -5.07 16.38 -9.08
CA PRO A 322 -5.94 17.52 -9.40
C PRO A 322 -5.39 18.37 -10.55
N ASN A 323 -4.06 18.34 -10.76
CA ASN A 323 -3.37 19.15 -11.75
C ASN A 323 -2.71 18.22 -12.79
N ASN A 324 -3.04 18.41 -14.08
CA ASN A 324 -2.53 17.63 -15.23
C ASN A 324 -3.05 16.19 -15.37
N ALA A 325 -4.38 16.04 -15.43
CA ALA A 325 -5.00 14.74 -15.68
C ALA A 325 -5.99 14.77 -16.85
N GLU A 326 -5.90 13.76 -17.72
CA GLU A 326 -6.86 13.54 -18.80
C GLU A 326 -8.08 12.77 -18.26
N PHE A 327 -9.29 13.31 -18.46
CA PHE A 327 -10.53 12.68 -18.02
C PHE A 327 -10.82 11.40 -18.81
N THR A 328 -11.14 10.30 -18.11
CA THR A 328 -11.48 9.02 -18.75
C THR A 328 -12.96 8.67 -18.67
N GLY A 329 -13.70 9.26 -17.73
CA GLY A 329 -15.09 8.95 -17.45
C GLY A 329 -15.35 7.62 -16.76
N PHE A 330 -14.31 6.84 -16.42
CA PHE A 330 -14.46 5.63 -15.62
C PHE A 330 -14.63 5.97 -14.15
N ILE A 331 -15.73 5.47 -13.57
CA ILE A 331 -16.08 5.72 -12.17
C ILE A 331 -16.46 4.39 -11.54
N ALA A 332 -15.88 4.12 -10.37
CA ALA A 332 -16.34 3.08 -9.46
C ALA A 332 -17.01 3.73 -8.24
N GLU A 333 -18.22 3.30 -7.92
CA GLU A 333 -19.00 3.80 -6.77
C GLU A 333 -19.34 2.62 -5.85
N ILE A 334 -19.09 2.78 -4.56
CA ILE A 334 -19.47 1.83 -3.51
C ILE A 334 -20.55 2.44 -2.63
N GLN A 335 -21.64 1.71 -2.41
CA GLN A 335 -22.78 2.14 -1.57
C GLN A 335 -23.43 0.97 -0.84
#